data_AF-A0A818E6H2-F1
#
_entry.id   AF-A0A818E6H2-F1
#
_cell.length_a   1.000
_cell.length_b   1.000
_cell.length_c   1.000
_cell.angle_alpha   90.00
_cell.angle_beta   90.00
_cell.angle_gamma   90.00
#
_symmetry.space_group_name_H-M   'P 1'
#
loop_
_entity.id
_entity.type
_entity.pdbx_description
1 polymer ?
#
loop_
_entity_poly.entity_id
_entity_poly.type
_entity_poly.pdbx_seq_one_letter_code
_entity_poly.pdbx_strand_id
1 'polypeptide(L)'
;MHTNQHIPSSSLEDFRQTIHTVLQYRLKQQVLLVHPKEWTTAQVGKFIRHITNDFIAQDFVKNDIDGEGLLLLLTKDDSFYDMKIVLGPSIKILNKITNIRMLEQVYA
;
A
#
# COMPACT_ATOMS: atom_id res chain seq x y z
N MET A 1 44.90 20.58 -17.42
CA MET A 1 43.78 21.51 -17.18
C MET A 1 42.48 20.73 -17.34
N HIS A 2 41.88 20.28 -16.24
CA HIS A 2 40.59 19.56 -16.30
C HIS A 2 39.46 20.59 -16.24
N THR A 3 38.74 20.75 -17.33
CA THR A 3 37.54 21.59 -17.42
C THR A 3 36.43 20.97 -16.60
N ASN A 4 36.07 21.61 -15.48
CA ASN A 4 34.85 21.31 -14.75
C ASN A 4 33.65 21.60 -15.66
N GLN A 5 32.96 20.56 -16.12
CA GLN A 5 31.70 20.70 -16.83
C GLN A 5 30.67 21.25 -15.84
N HIS A 6 30.31 22.52 -16.00
CA HIS A 6 29.26 23.17 -15.23
C HIS A 6 27.91 22.65 -15.75
N ILE A 7 27.29 21.75 -14.99
CA ILE A 7 25.93 21.27 -15.30
C ILE A 7 24.97 22.46 -15.09
N PRO A 8 24.23 22.90 -16.12
CA PRO A 8 23.29 24.02 -15.98
C PRO A 8 22.23 23.70 -14.92
N SER A 9 21.95 24.65 -14.02
CA SER A 9 20.97 24.48 -12.94
C SER A 9 19.58 24.10 -13.44
N SER A 10 19.20 24.53 -14.66
CA SER A 10 17.96 24.12 -15.33
C SER A 10 17.87 22.61 -15.55
N SER A 11 18.97 21.96 -15.92
CA SER A 11 19.02 20.50 -16.14
C SER A 11 18.82 19.71 -14.84
N LEU A 12 19.20 20.27 -13.69
CA LEU A 12 18.99 19.65 -12.38
C LEU A 12 17.55 19.82 -11.91
N GLU A 13 16.94 20.99 -12.15
CA GLU A 13 15.53 21.23 -11.83
C GLU A 13 14.60 20.42 -12.74
N ASP A 14 14.90 20.30 -14.02
CA ASP A 14 14.14 19.45 -14.96
C ASP A 14 14.22 17.96 -14.56
N PHE A 15 15.39 17.50 -14.11
CA PHE A 15 15.56 16.16 -13.59
C PHE A 15 14.75 15.94 -12.30
N ARG A 16 14.80 16.89 -11.36
CA ARG A 16 13.98 16.85 -10.13
C ARG A 16 12.50 16.81 -10.44
N GLN A 17 12.04 17.65 -11.37
CA GLN A 17 10.65 17.71 -11.79
C GLN A 17 10.20 16.41 -12.47
N THR A 18 11.08 15.79 -13.26
CA THR A 18 10.82 14.49 -13.90
C THR A 18 10.73 13.38 -12.86
N ILE A 19 11.66 13.30 -11.91
CA ILE A 19 11.63 12.32 -10.82
C ILE A 19 10.37 12.53 -9.97
N HIS A 20 10.04 13.77 -9.62
CA HIS A 20 8.81 14.09 -8.91
C HIS A 20 7.60 13.60 -9.71
N THR A 21 7.50 13.91 -10.99
CA THR A 21 6.37 13.49 -11.84
C THR A 21 6.25 11.97 -11.97
N VAL A 22 7.36 11.25 -12.13
CA VAL A 22 7.36 9.78 -12.21
C VAL A 22 6.97 9.15 -10.88
N LEU A 23 7.47 9.69 -9.75
CA LEU A 23 7.08 9.24 -8.41
C LEU A 23 5.60 9.51 -8.16
N GLN A 24 5.11 10.72 -8.49
CA GLN A 24 3.71 11.10 -8.44
C GLN A 24 2.83 10.17 -9.29
N TYR A 25 3.26 9.86 -10.51
CA TYR A 25 2.51 8.95 -11.38
C TYR A 25 2.50 7.52 -10.84
N ARG A 26 3.63 7.00 -10.36
CA ARG A 26 3.70 5.66 -9.75
C ARG A 26 2.88 5.57 -8.47
N LEU A 27 2.92 6.60 -7.64
CA LEU A 27 2.12 6.69 -6.43
C LEU A 27 0.64 6.82 -6.77
N LYS A 28 0.27 7.65 -7.76
CA LYS A 28 -1.10 7.67 -8.30
C LYS A 28 -1.52 6.33 -8.87
N GLN A 29 -0.67 5.58 -9.56
CA GLN A 29 -0.99 4.23 -10.04
C GLN A 29 -1.17 3.23 -8.89
N GLN A 30 -0.49 3.44 -7.75
CA GLN A 30 -0.72 2.68 -6.52
C GLN A 30 -1.96 3.15 -5.75
N VAL A 31 -2.33 4.44 -5.83
CA VAL A 31 -3.52 5.06 -5.19
C VAL A 31 -4.78 4.91 -6.06
N LEU A 32 -4.64 4.69 -7.37
CA LEU A 32 -5.72 4.29 -8.29
C LEU A 32 -6.13 2.82 -8.09
N LEU A 33 -5.49 2.09 -7.17
CA LEU A 33 -6.16 1.02 -6.46
C LEU A 33 -7.25 1.69 -5.62
N VAL A 34 -8.50 1.63 -6.13
CA VAL A 34 -9.75 1.91 -5.42
C VAL A 34 -9.53 1.84 -3.90
N HIS A 35 -9.87 2.91 -3.16
CA HIS A 35 -9.61 3.03 -1.72
C HIS A 35 -9.96 1.72 -0.99
N PRO A 36 -9.14 1.21 -0.05
CA PRO A 36 -9.37 -0.11 0.55
C PRO A 36 -10.78 -0.33 1.09
N LYS A 37 -11.45 0.72 1.60
CA LYS A 37 -12.86 0.70 2.03
C LYS A 37 -13.85 0.21 0.96
N GLU A 38 -13.56 0.42 -0.31
CA GLU A 38 -14.41 0.01 -1.44
C GLU A 38 -14.01 -1.36 -1.99
N TRP A 39 -13.02 -2.05 -1.39
CA TRP A 39 -12.64 -3.38 -1.82
C TRP A 39 -13.73 -4.39 -1.50
N THR A 40 -14.09 -5.17 -2.51
CA THR A 40 -14.85 -6.42 -2.35
C THR A 40 -14.02 -7.47 -1.60
N THR A 41 -14.70 -8.46 -1.04
CA THR A 41 -14.09 -9.67 -0.45
C THR A 41 -13.06 -10.33 -1.37
N ALA A 42 -13.32 -10.37 -2.69
CA ALA A 42 -12.38 -10.92 -3.67
C ALA A 42 -11.10 -10.07 -3.82
N GLN A 43 -11.23 -8.74 -3.79
CA GLN A 43 -10.09 -7.83 -3.84
C GLN A 43 -9.24 -7.91 -2.57
N VAL A 44 -9.89 -8.00 -1.40
CA VAL A 44 -9.21 -8.26 -0.11
C VAL A 44 -8.45 -9.59 -0.16
N GLY A 45 -9.10 -10.67 -0.59
CA GLY A 45 -8.44 -11.98 -0.72
C GLY A 45 -7.21 -11.94 -1.62
N LYS A 46 -7.30 -11.24 -2.77
CA LYS A 46 -6.16 -11.05 -3.67
C LYS A 46 -5.03 -10.24 -3.03
N PHE A 47 -5.37 -9.19 -2.28
CA PHE A 47 -4.41 -8.36 -1.56
C PHE A 47 -3.69 -9.15 -0.46
N ILE A 48 -4.43 -9.86 0.39
CA ILE A 48 -3.88 -10.66 1.48
C ILE A 48 -2.98 -11.78 0.95
N ARG A 49 -3.39 -12.43 -0.14
CA ARG A 49 -2.60 -13.47 -0.82
C ARG A 49 -1.23 -12.95 -1.27
N HIS A 50 -1.19 -11.73 -1.82
CA HIS A 50 0.04 -11.12 -2.31
C HIS A 50 1.04 -10.81 -1.17
N ILE A 51 0.57 -10.63 0.05
CA ILE A 51 1.37 -10.24 1.22
C ILE A 51 1.73 -11.44 2.09
N THR A 52 0.87 -12.46 2.09
CA THR A 52 0.94 -13.60 2.98
C THR A 52 0.99 -14.92 2.18
N ASN A 53 -0.06 -15.74 2.23
CA ASN A 53 -0.20 -17.00 1.52
C ASN A 53 -1.68 -17.29 1.19
N ASP A 54 -1.92 -18.34 0.40
CA ASP A 54 -3.26 -18.73 -0.05
C ASP A 54 -4.19 -19.15 1.09
N PHE A 55 -3.68 -19.78 2.16
CA PHE A 55 -4.49 -20.23 3.28
C PHE A 55 -5.09 -19.06 4.06
N ILE A 56 -4.24 -18.09 4.44
CA ILE A 56 -4.68 -16.88 5.12
C ILE A 56 -5.64 -16.10 4.22
N ALA A 57 -5.33 -15.96 2.93
CA ALA A 57 -6.22 -15.27 2.00
C ALA A 57 -7.61 -15.92 1.87
N GLN A 58 -7.69 -17.25 1.89
CA GLN A 58 -8.97 -17.95 1.88
C GLN A 58 -9.77 -17.71 3.15
N ASP A 59 -9.13 -17.55 4.30
CA ASP A 59 -9.85 -17.27 5.55
C ASP A 59 -10.52 -15.90 5.52
N PHE A 60 -9.88 -14.88 4.94
CA PHE A 60 -10.53 -13.58 4.70
C PHE A 60 -11.74 -13.71 3.76
N VAL A 61 -11.62 -14.51 2.69
CA VAL A 61 -12.73 -14.70 1.75
C VAL A 61 -13.89 -15.48 2.38
N LYS A 62 -13.59 -16.54 3.14
CA LYS A 62 -14.60 -17.39 3.79
C LYS A 62 -15.38 -16.65 4.88
N ASN A 63 -14.74 -15.73 5.58
CA ASN A 63 -15.36 -14.91 6.62
C ASN A 63 -16.00 -13.63 6.07
N ASP A 64 -16.11 -13.51 4.74
CA ASP A 64 -16.68 -12.35 4.04
C ASP A 64 -16.06 -11.01 4.46
N ILE A 65 -14.74 -11.01 4.62
CA ILE A 65 -14.01 -9.80 5.00
C ILE A 65 -13.77 -8.95 3.75
N ASP A 66 -14.56 -7.90 3.63
CA ASP A 66 -14.40 -6.85 2.65
C ASP A 66 -13.44 -5.75 3.12
N GLY A 67 -13.33 -4.70 2.31
CA GLY A 67 -12.46 -3.57 2.55
C GLY A 67 -12.66 -2.85 3.87
N GLU A 68 -13.92 -2.63 4.25
CA GLU A 68 -14.27 -1.98 5.51
C GLU A 68 -14.01 -2.91 6.69
N GLY A 69 -14.36 -4.20 6.57
CA GLY A 69 -14.02 -5.23 7.54
C GLY A 69 -12.51 -5.34 7.79
N LEU A 70 -11.70 -5.33 6.74
CA LEU A 70 -10.24 -5.34 6.85
C LEU A 70 -9.73 -4.11 7.61
N LEU A 71 -10.23 -2.91 7.31
CA LEU A 71 -9.83 -1.68 7.99
C LEU A 71 -10.23 -1.69 9.48
N LEU A 72 -11.37 -2.29 9.82
CA LEU A 72 -11.82 -2.46 11.21
C LEU A 72 -10.96 -3.46 11.98
N LEU A 73 -10.58 -4.59 11.36
CA LEU A 73 -9.66 -5.56 11.96
C LEU A 73 -8.33 -4.88 12.33
N LEU A 74 -7.85 -3.96 11.48
CA LEU A 74 -6.61 -3.23 11.72
C LEU A 74 -6.69 -2.19 12.85
N THR A 75 -7.89 -1.82 13.30
CA THR A 75 -8.07 -0.94 14.45
C THR A 75 -8.21 -1.67 15.78
N LYS A 76 -8.43 -2.99 15.73
CA LYS A 76 -8.60 -3.84 16.91
C LYS A 76 -7.41 -4.78 17.02
N ASP A 77 -6.48 -4.45 17.91
CA ASP A 77 -5.24 -5.21 18.14
C ASP A 77 -5.46 -6.73 18.31
N ASP A 78 -6.60 -7.11 18.90
CA ASP A 78 -6.90 -8.52 19.22
C ASP A 78 -7.52 -9.31 18.05
N SER A 79 -8.02 -8.64 17.01
CA SER A 79 -8.85 -9.29 15.98
C SER A 79 -8.07 -10.19 15.01
N PHE A 80 -6.76 -9.97 14.86
CA PHE A 80 -5.88 -10.89 14.11
C PHE A 80 -5.64 -12.20 14.84
N TYR A 81 -5.75 -12.20 16.18
CA TYR A 81 -5.59 -13.40 17.00
C TYR A 81 -6.80 -14.33 16.85
N ASP A 82 -8.02 -13.77 16.70
CA ASP A 82 -9.24 -14.54 16.44
C ASP A 82 -9.21 -15.27 15.08
N MET A 83 -8.55 -14.68 14.08
CA MET A 83 -8.30 -15.33 12.78
C MET A 83 -7.10 -16.28 12.78
N LYS A 84 -6.45 -16.50 13.94
CA LYS A 84 -5.23 -17.31 14.09
C LYS A 84 -4.09 -16.89 13.17
N ILE A 85 -4.05 -15.62 12.79
CA ILE A 85 -3.00 -15.08 11.94
C ILE A 85 -1.78 -14.83 12.82
N VAL A 86 -0.68 -15.52 12.50
CA VAL A 86 0.58 -15.37 13.27
C VAL A 86 1.11 -13.93 13.17
N LEU A 87 1.85 -13.49 14.19
CA LEU A 87 2.29 -12.10 14.37
C LEU A 87 2.96 -11.48 13.12
N GLY A 88 3.80 -12.25 12.42
CA GLY A 88 4.54 -11.77 11.23
C GLY A 88 3.63 -11.30 10.08
N PRO A 89 2.74 -12.16 9.54
CA PRO A 89 1.70 -11.77 8.60
C PRO A 89 0.85 -10.57 9.07
N SER A 90 0.44 -10.51 10.33
CA SER A 90 -0.34 -9.38 10.86
C SER A 90 0.43 -8.05 10.73
N ILE A 91 1.71 -8.03 11.12
CA ILE A 91 2.60 -6.86 10.96
C ILE A 91 2.73 -6.46 9.49
N LYS A 92 2.86 -7.42 8.56
CA LYS A 92 2.99 -7.12 7.13
C LYS A 92 1.73 -6.49 6.55
N ILE A 93 0.55 -7.00 6.92
CA ILE A 93 -0.74 -6.45 6.50
C ILE A 93 -0.89 -5.03 7.04
N LEU A 94 -0.60 -4.83 8.33
CA LEU A 94 -0.71 -3.53 9.01
C LEU A 94 0.20 -2.49 8.38
N ASN A 95 1.48 -2.81 8.15
CA ASN A 95 2.43 -1.90 7.48
C ASN A 95 1.97 -1.51 6.07
N LYS A 96 1.43 -2.44 5.29
CA LYS A 96 1.00 -2.16 3.91
C LYS A 96 -0.21 -1.24 3.88
N ILE A 97 -1.18 -1.43 4.77
CA ILE A 97 -2.37 -0.58 4.85
C ILE A 97 -2.05 0.80 5.41
N THR A 98 -1.15 0.89 6.41
CA THR A 98 -0.66 2.18 6.91
C THR A 98 -0.01 3.01 5.81
N ASN A 99 0.79 2.39 4.94
CA ASN A 99 1.37 3.08 3.78
C ASN A 99 0.30 3.58 2.80
N ILE A 100 -0.77 2.82 2.56
CA ILE A 100 -1.88 3.26 1.70
C ILE A 100 -2.58 4.49 2.31
N ARG A 101 -2.87 4.47 3.62
CA ARG A 101 -3.47 5.61 4.34
C ARG A 101 -2.57 6.86 4.34
N MET A 102 -1.26 6.70 4.49
CA MET A 102 -0.31 7.82 4.42
C MET A 102 -0.25 8.45 3.03
N LEU A 103 -0.34 7.63 1.98
CA LEU A 103 -0.40 8.14 0.61
C LEU A 103 -1.68 8.94 0.36
N GLU A 104 -2.81 8.53 0.93
CA GLU A 104 -4.06 9.30 0.84
C GLU A 104 -3.93 10.68 1.50
N GLN A 105 -3.32 10.79 2.68
CA GLN A 105 -3.12 12.08 3.35
C GLN A 105 -2.18 13.05 2.61
N VAL A 106 -1.26 12.52 1.81
CA VAL A 106 -0.31 13.33 1.02
C VAL A 106 -0.93 13.78 -0.31
N TYR A 107 -1.97 13.10 -0.80
CA TYR A 107 -2.59 13.35 -2.11
C TYR A 107 -4.06 13.79 -2.09
N ALA A 108 -4.68 13.88 -0.90
CA ALA A 108 -5.98 14.52 -0.67
C ALA A 108 -5.85 16.03 -0.50
#